data_AF-A0A7C5MH77-F1
#
_entry.id   AF-A0A7C5MH77-F1
#
_cell.length_a   1.000
_cell.length_b   1.000
_cell.length_c   1.000
_cell.angle_alpha   90.00
_cell.angle_beta   90.00
_cell.angle_gamma   90.00
#
_symmetry.space_group_name_H-M   'P 1'
#
loop_
_entity.id
_entity.type
_entity.pdbx_description
1 polymer ?
#
loop_
_entity_poly.entity_id
_entity_poly.type
_entity_poly.pdbx_seq_one_letter_code
_entity_poly.pdbx_strand_id
1 'polypeptide(L)'
;MVKPIIAITMGDPAGSGPEISLKALRNESVSSRARLILIGDMKVFKRALEIVGASGLSFLRITSPDQAMDTPKVINIIDLDNVDLAKLVYGKPSSLG
;
A
#
# COMPACT_ATOMS: atom_id res chain seq x y z
N MET A 1 10.33 -4.41 23.12
CA MET A 1 11.13 -4.09 21.92
C MET A 1 10.23 -3.30 20.98
N VAL A 2 10.70 -2.19 20.39
CA VAL A 2 9.89 -1.37 19.47
C VAL A 2 9.92 -2.04 18.09
N LYS A 3 8.76 -2.25 17.45
CA LYS A 3 8.71 -2.80 16.09
C LYS A 3 9.40 -1.82 15.11
N PRO A 4 10.29 -2.30 14.22
CA PRO A 4 10.88 -1.47 13.20
C PRO A 4 9.80 -0.92 12.26
N ILE A 5 10.05 0.27 11.71
CA ILE A 5 9.22 0.83 10.64
C ILE A 5 9.83 0.42 9.30
N ILE A 6 9.02 -0.12 8.40
CA ILE A 6 9.45 -0.51 7.05
C ILE A 6 8.53 0.18 6.04
N ALA A 7 9.14 0.96 5.15
CA ALA A 7 8.47 1.51 4.00
C ALA A 7 8.39 0.48 2.87
N ILE A 8 7.20 0.34 2.26
CA ILE A 8 6.96 -0.45 1.06
C ILE A 8 6.54 0.53 -0.03
N THR A 9 7.42 0.72 -1.01
CA THR A 9 7.12 1.52 -2.20
C THR A 9 6.18 0.77 -3.13
N MET A 10 5.21 1.47 -3.71
CA MET A 10 4.24 0.92 -4.66
C MET A 10 4.88 0.24 -5.87
N GLY A 11 6.03 0.76 -6.33
CA GLY A 11 6.63 0.37 -7.60
C GLY A 11 5.79 0.88 -8.77
N ASP A 12 5.75 0.10 -9.86
CA ASP A 12 4.90 0.41 -11.02
C ASP A 12 3.41 0.22 -10.67
N PRO A 13 2.58 1.29 -10.73
CA PRO A 13 1.15 1.20 -10.45
C PRO A 13 0.37 0.31 -11.43
N ALA A 14 0.90 0.02 -12.63
CA ALA A 14 0.28 -0.87 -13.62
C ALA A 14 0.69 -2.35 -13.44
N GLY A 15 1.65 -2.63 -12.57
CA GLY A 15 2.11 -3.97 -12.21
C GLY A 15 1.38 -4.57 -11.01
N SER A 16 1.86 -5.71 -10.54
CA SER A 16 1.26 -6.43 -9.38
C SER A 16 1.82 -6.01 -8.01
N GLY A 17 2.76 -5.05 -7.97
CA GLY A 17 3.36 -4.55 -6.72
C GLY A 17 2.34 -4.11 -5.66
N PRO A 18 1.31 -3.32 -6.03
CA PRO A 18 0.24 -2.93 -5.12
C PRO A 18 -0.50 -4.14 -4.52
N GLU A 19 -0.84 -5.15 -5.33
CA GLU A 19 -1.56 -6.35 -4.88
C GLU A 19 -0.72 -7.22 -3.94
N ILE A 20 0.57 -7.42 -4.27
CA ILE A 20 1.51 -8.20 -3.46
C ILE A 20 1.69 -7.56 -2.09
N SER A 21 1.83 -6.22 -2.05
CA SER A 21 1.97 -5.46 -0.81
C SER A 21 0.76 -5.65 0.12
N LEU A 22 -0.45 -5.61 -0.43
CA LEU A 22 -1.69 -5.83 0.33
C LEU A 22 -1.82 -7.27 0.82
N LYS A 23 -1.45 -8.27 0.00
CA LYS A 23 -1.42 -9.68 0.42
C LYS A 23 -0.44 -9.91 1.57
N ALA A 24 0.72 -9.26 1.54
CA ALA A 24 1.70 -9.33 2.63
C ALA A 24 1.16 -8.70 3.92
N LEU A 25 0.51 -7.53 3.83
CA LEU A 25 -0.10 -6.82 4.96
C LEU A 25 -1.22 -7.62 5.65
N ARG A 26 -1.92 -8.49 4.91
CA ARG A 26 -2.94 -9.39 5.48
C ARG A 26 -2.36 -10.55 6.28
N ASN A 27 -1.09 -10.87 6.07
CA ASN A 27 -0.45 -11.98 6.78
C ASN A 27 -0.01 -11.51 8.17
N GLU A 28 -0.65 -12.02 9.22
CA GLU A 28 -0.33 -11.66 10.61
C GLU A 28 1.13 -11.93 10.99
N SER A 29 1.77 -12.93 10.38
CA SER A 29 3.20 -13.20 10.59
C SER A 29 4.11 -12.09 10.08
N VAL A 30 3.62 -11.25 9.16
CA VAL A 30 4.32 -10.08 8.62
C VAL A 30 4.01 -8.85 9.45
N SER A 31 2.74 -8.53 9.68
CA SER A 31 2.31 -7.34 10.44
C SER A 31 2.70 -7.39 11.92
N SER A 32 2.92 -8.58 12.48
CA SER A 32 3.48 -8.73 13.83
C SER A 32 4.97 -8.36 13.93
N ARG A 33 5.72 -8.37 12.82
CA ARG A 33 7.18 -8.16 12.82
C ARG A 33 7.61 -6.71 12.59
N ALA A 34 6.79 -5.91 11.94
CA ALA A 34 7.12 -4.53 11.60
C ALA A 34 5.87 -3.64 11.51
N ARG A 35 6.06 -2.34 11.72
CA ARG A 35 5.08 -1.30 11.37
C ARG A 35 5.29 -0.94 9.91
N LEU A 36 4.38 -1.38 9.06
CA LEU A 36 4.48 -1.20 7.61
C LEU A 36 3.82 0.11 7.18
N ILE A 37 4.50 0.83 6.29
CA ILE A 37 4.02 2.07 5.66
C ILE A 37 4.07 1.89 4.15
N LEU A 38 2.93 1.99 3.48
CA LEU A 38 2.88 2.07 2.04
C LEU A 38 3.28 3.48 1.57
N ILE A 39 4.05 3.57 0.49
CA ILE A 39 4.37 4.85 -0.16
C ILE A 39 3.97 4.73 -1.64
N GLY A 40 3.02 5.55 -2.07
CA GLY A 40 2.51 5.54 -3.44
C GLY A 40 1.16 6.22 -3.56
N ASP A 41 0.41 5.90 -4.62
CA ASP A 41 -0.91 6.48 -4.85
C ASP A 41 -2.00 5.63 -4.19
N MET A 42 -2.76 6.23 -3.27
CA MET A 42 -3.79 5.52 -2.52
C MET A 42 -4.93 5.02 -3.43
N LYS A 43 -5.22 5.69 -4.55
CA LYS A 43 -6.28 5.25 -5.48
C LYS A 43 -5.87 3.95 -6.17
N VAL A 44 -4.59 3.77 -6.49
CA VAL A 44 -4.03 2.50 -7.00
C VAL A 44 -4.17 1.40 -5.96
N PHE A 45 -3.78 1.64 -4.70
CA PHE A 45 -3.92 0.65 -3.64
C PHE A 45 -5.39 0.31 -3.33
N LYS A 46 -6.32 1.25 -3.41
CA LYS A 46 -7.76 0.98 -3.29
C LYS A 46 -8.24 0.04 -4.39
N ARG A 47 -7.86 0.29 -5.65
CA ARG A 47 -8.16 -0.61 -6.77
C ARG A 47 -7.55 -2.00 -6.56
N ALA A 48 -6.31 -2.07 -6.11
CA ALA A 48 -5.65 -3.34 -5.78
C ALA A 48 -6.37 -4.10 -4.66
N LEU A 49 -6.91 -3.39 -3.66
CA LEU A 49 -7.65 -3.96 -2.54
C LEU A 49 -8.96 -4.61 -2.97
N GLU A 50 -9.66 -4.00 -3.95
CA GLU A 50 -10.82 -4.60 -4.62
C GLU A 50 -10.42 -5.89 -5.36
N ILE A 51 -9.33 -5.87 -6.13
CA ILE A 51 -8.84 -7.02 -6.90
C ILE A 51 -8.51 -8.21 -5.99
N VAL A 52 -7.84 -7.97 -4.85
CA VAL A 52 -7.45 -9.05 -3.93
C VAL A 52 -8.55 -9.46 -2.95
N GLY A 53 -9.76 -8.88 -3.05
CA GLY A 53 -10.90 -9.19 -2.20
C GLY A 53 -10.64 -8.92 -0.71
N ALA A 54 -9.94 -7.82 -0.40
CA ALA A 54 -9.51 -7.49 0.97
C ALA A 54 -10.30 -6.33 1.60
N SER A 55 -11.64 -6.35 1.44
CA SER A 55 -12.56 -5.29 1.87
C SER A 55 -12.55 -4.96 3.38
N GLY A 56 -11.91 -5.79 4.21
CA GLY A 56 -11.79 -5.57 5.65
C GLY A 56 -10.63 -4.67 6.07
N LEU A 57 -9.83 -4.12 5.15
CA LEU A 57 -8.69 -3.25 5.43
C LEU A 57 -9.05 -1.78 5.18
N SER A 58 -8.58 -0.88 6.05
CA SER A 58 -8.74 0.57 5.90
C SER A 58 -7.37 1.24 5.73
N PHE A 59 -7.34 2.34 4.99
CA PHE A 59 -6.13 3.16 4.85
C PHE A 59 -6.14 4.30 5.86
N LEU A 60 -5.02 4.49 6.54
CA LEU A 60 -4.72 5.68 7.33
C LEU A 60 -3.66 6.50 6.60
N ARG A 61 -4.05 7.68 6.10
CA ARG A 61 -3.10 8.62 5.52
C ARG A 61 -2.24 9.23 6.61
N ILE A 62 -0.94 9.19 6.41
CA ILE A 62 0.08 9.79 7.28
C ILE A 62 1.04 10.64 6.44
N THR A 63 1.66 11.64 7.06
CA THR A 63 2.65 12.51 6.41
C THR A 63 4.08 12.24 6.85
N SER A 64 4.26 11.49 7.94
CA SER A 64 5.58 11.12 8.47
C SER A 64 5.54 9.74 9.14
N PRO A 65 6.67 9.00 9.17
CA PRO A 65 6.73 7.67 9.77
C PRO A 65 6.29 7.61 11.25
N ASP A 66 6.48 8.70 12.00
CA ASP A 66 6.14 8.76 13.43
C ASP A 66 4.63 8.70 13.70
N GLN A 67 3.80 9.00 12.69
CA GLN A 67 2.34 8.90 12.77
C GLN A 67 1.82 7.49 12.51
N ALA A 68 2.69 6.54 12.13
CA ALA A 68 2.26 5.20 11.77
C ALA A 68 1.66 4.43 12.97
N MET A 69 0.41 4.00 12.81
CA MET A 69 -0.32 3.22 13.80
C MET A 69 -0.05 1.72 13.62
N ASP A 70 0.07 1.01 14.74
CA ASP A 70 0.17 -0.46 14.78
C ASP A 70 -1.20 -1.05 15.13
N THR A 71 -2.18 -0.81 14.25
CA THR A 71 -3.57 -1.22 14.47
C THR A 71 -3.96 -2.31 13.47
N PRO A 72 -4.53 -3.44 13.93
CA PRO A 72 -5.01 -4.48 13.04
C PRO A 72 -5.95 -3.92 11.98
N LYS A 73 -5.80 -4.39 10.74
CA LYS A 73 -6.61 -3.98 9.58
C LYS A 73 -6.46 -2.52 9.15
N VAL A 74 -5.59 -1.74 9.79
CA VAL A 74 -5.24 -0.38 9.36
C VAL A 74 -3.92 -0.41 8.61
N ILE A 75 -3.90 0.15 7.40
CA ILE A 75 -2.72 0.26 6.56
C ILE A 75 -2.29 1.73 6.56
N ASN A 76 -1.11 2.00 7.10
CA ASN A 76 -0.51 3.33 7.02
C ASN A 76 -0.05 3.59 5.58
N ILE A 77 -0.38 4.76 5.05
CA ILE A 77 0.03 5.16 3.70
C ILE A 77 0.47 6.62 3.66
N ILE A 78 1.60 6.86 3.01
CA ILE A 78 2.00 8.18 2.51
C ILE A 78 1.48 8.27 1.08
N ASP A 79 0.38 9.00 0.91
CA ASP A 79 -0.33 9.15 -0.36
C ASP A 79 0.34 10.23 -1.22
N LEU A 80 0.92 9.84 -2.34
CA LEU A 80 1.59 10.75 -3.27
C LEU A 80 0.62 11.41 -4.27
N ASP A 81 -0.58 10.85 -4.43
CA ASP A 81 -1.63 11.33 -5.35
C ASP A 81 -1.12 11.71 -6.76
N ASN A 82 -0.22 10.89 -7.31
CA ASN A 82 0.53 11.20 -8.53
C ASN A 82 0.18 10.28 -9.71
N VAL A 83 -0.84 9.42 -9.59
CA VAL A 83 -1.27 8.51 -10.67
C VAL A 83 -2.62 8.92 -11.24
N ASP A 84 -2.67 9.07 -12.56
CA ASP A 84 -3.90 9.25 -13.33
C ASP A 84 -4.50 7.87 -13.66
N LEU A 85 -5.45 7.42 -12.84
CA LEU A 85 -6.10 6.12 -13.00
C LEU A 85 -6.83 5.95 -14.35
N ALA A 86 -7.27 7.04 -14.99
CA ALA A 86 -7.96 6.96 -16.27
C ALA A 86 -7.02 6.56 -17.42
N LYS A 87 -5.71 6.80 -17.26
CA LYS A 87 -4.67 6.42 -18.22
C LYS A 87 -3.98 5.11 -17.87
N LEU A 88 -4.29 4.53 -16.70
CA LEU A 88 -3.63 3.33 -16.21
C LEU A 88 -4.24 2.06 -16.83
N VAL A 89 -3.44 1.40 -17.69
CA VAL A 89 -3.76 0.10 -18.27
C VAL A 89 -2.89 -0.98 -17.62
N TYR A 90 -3.51 -1.91 -16.91
CA TYR A 90 -2.82 -3.03 -16.27
C TYR A 90 -1.99 -3.84 -17.27
N GLY A 91 -0.77 -4.21 -16.87
CA GLY A 91 0.11 -5.08 -17.67
C GLY A 91 0.69 -4.43 -18.92
N LYS A 92 0.52 -3.11 -19.12
CA LYS A 92 1.21 -2.36 -20.17
C LYS A 92 2.17 -1.35 -19.54
N PRO A 93 3.43 -1.28 -20.01
CA PRO A 93 4.35 -0.23 -19.59
C PRO A 93 3.72 1.13 -19.88
N SER A 94 3.63 1.97 -18.86
CA SER A 94 3.24 3.36 -18.99
C SER A 94 4.50 4.21 -18.80
N SER A 95 4.67 5.28 -19.58
CA SER A 95 5.82 6.20 -19.47
C SER A 95 5.88 6.99 -18.15
N LEU A 96 5.05 6.65 -17.17
CA LEU A 96 5.09 7.14 -15.79
C LEU A 96 6.04 6.30 -14.88
N GLY A 97 6.86 5.43 -15.46
CA GLY A 97 7.88 4.63 -14.77
C GLY A 97 9.19 4.57 -15.53
#